data_AF-A0A6J1NAX2-F1
#
_entry.id   AF-A0A6J1NAX2-F1
#
_cell.length_a   1.000
_cell.length_b   1.000
_cell.length_c   1.000
_cell.angle_alpha   90.00
_cell.angle_beta   90.00
_cell.angle_gamma   90.00
#
_symmetry.space_group_name_H-M   'P 1'
#
loop_
_entity.id
_entity.type
_entity.pdbx_description
1 polymer ?
#
loop_
_entity_poly.entity_id
_entity_poly.type
_entity_poly.pdbx_seq_one_letter_code
_entity_poly.pdbx_strand_id
1 'polypeptide(L)'
;MAEAADAGAGLAWRLLATLEVGSILVATSALIAYTARANLTRERRHKTANSFLVTNSTNALGKELKKRLETEGCTVHTDTSGASSEAIADKVDCLVVIGAESEAGLDGVSRLVSEDVYENLNLLQSLAAHVKRGGSIAWACAGAKSGAYGNAVTAFDAVIQASLLHVAKKSHCEPVWVGRCENVDRAVERLLAALLPCTTHHENGFSFRNAANKVSEFLTRWLKMAT
;
A
#
# COMPACT_ATOMS: atom_id res chain seq x y z
N MET A 1 27.71 16.76 -61.48
CA MET A 1 27.46 15.55 -60.67
C MET A 1 27.24 15.94 -59.21
N ALA A 2 26.15 16.64 -58.88
CA ALA A 2 25.86 17.06 -57.50
C ALA A 2 24.35 17.06 -57.13
N GLU A 3 23.44 16.78 -58.07
CA GLU A 3 21.98 16.81 -57.79
C GLU A 3 21.39 15.48 -57.30
N ALA A 4 22.11 14.35 -57.44
CA ALA A 4 21.59 13.04 -57.05
C ALA A 4 21.75 12.73 -55.54
N ALA A 5 22.64 13.44 -54.83
CA ALA A 5 22.92 13.18 -53.42
C ALA A 5 21.89 13.80 -52.46
N ASP A 6 21.33 14.97 -52.81
CA ASP A 6 20.38 15.69 -51.95
C ASP A 6 18.98 15.05 -51.93
N ALA A 7 18.59 14.39 -53.03
CA ALA A 7 17.34 13.63 -53.08
C ALA A 7 17.39 12.34 -52.24
N GLY A 8 18.57 11.71 -52.12
CA GLY A 8 18.79 10.51 -51.30
C GLY A 8 18.78 10.81 -49.80
N ALA A 9 19.37 11.94 -49.39
CA ALA A 9 19.40 12.36 -47.99
C ALA A 9 18.00 12.70 -47.44
N GLY A 10 17.13 13.33 -48.25
CA GLY A 10 15.75 13.65 -47.86
C GLY A 10 14.85 12.42 -47.69
N LEU A 11 15.06 11.37 -48.49
CA LEU A 11 14.36 10.08 -48.36
C LEU A 11 14.90 9.28 -47.17
N ALA A 12 16.21 9.32 -46.91
CA ALA A 12 16.82 8.68 -45.75
C ALA A 12 16.35 9.31 -44.43
N TRP A 13 16.25 10.65 -44.35
CA TRP A 13 15.69 11.35 -43.18
C TRP A 13 14.22 11.05 -42.94
N ARG A 14 13.41 10.93 -44.00
CA ARG A 14 12.00 10.53 -43.88
C ARG A 14 11.86 9.07 -43.43
N LEU A 15 12.72 8.17 -43.90
CA LEU A 15 12.76 6.79 -43.44
C LEU A 15 13.23 6.67 -41.99
N LEU A 16 14.27 7.41 -41.58
CA LEU A 16 14.76 7.48 -40.19
C LEU A 16 13.69 8.02 -39.23
N ALA A 17 12.98 9.08 -39.62
CA ALA A 17 11.88 9.64 -38.84
C ALA A 17 10.71 8.65 -38.68
N THR A 18 10.45 7.80 -39.68
CA THR A 18 9.41 6.76 -39.56
C THR A 18 9.85 5.52 -38.80
N LEU A 19 11.15 5.18 -38.80
CA LEU A 19 11.67 3.98 -38.14
C LEU A 19 11.87 4.18 -36.63
N GLU A 20 12.36 5.35 -36.21
CA GLU A 20 12.61 5.62 -34.79
C GLU A 20 11.34 6.00 -34.02
N VAL A 21 10.39 6.67 -34.66
CA VAL A 21 9.12 7.03 -33.99
C VAL A 21 8.26 5.79 -33.74
N GLY A 22 8.31 4.80 -34.63
CA GLY A 22 7.62 3.51 -34.45
C GLY A 22 8.16 2.72 -33.27
N SER A 23 9.49 2.66 -33.10
CA SER A 23 10.11 1.95 -31.97
C SER A 23 9.90 2.69 -30.64
N ILE A 24 9.85 4.02 -30.63
CA ILE A 24 9.49 4.82 -29.44
C ILE A 24 8.01 4.59 -29.06
N LEU A 25 7.09 4.51 -30.02
CA LEU A 25 5.67 4.19 -29.76
C LEU A 25 5.50 2.77 -29.20
N VAL A 26 6.24 1.79 -29.72
CA VAL A 26 6.23 0.42 -29.20
C VAL A 26 6.87 0.36 -27.80
N ALA A 27 7.98 1.06 -27.58
CA ALA A 27 8.63 1.11 -26.27
C ALA A 27 7.76 1.80 -25.21
N THR A 28 7.12 2.93 -25.55
CA THR A 28 6.22 3.64 -24.64
C THR A 28 4.94 2.86 -24.36
N SER A 29 4.34 2.21 -25.37
CA SER A 29 3.18 1.33 -25.15
C SER A 29 3.54 0.08 -24.35
N ALA A 30 4.72 -0.51 -24.54
CA ALA A 30 5.22 -1.60 -23.71
C ALA A 30 5.49 -1.15 -22.27
N LEU A 31 6.03 0.05 -22.06
CA LEU A 31 6.26 0.61 -20.73
C LEU A 31 4.94 0.93 -20.01
N ILE A 32 3.95 1.46 -20.74
CA ILE A 32 2.59 1.69 -20.23
C ILE A 32 1.91 0.36 -19.94
N ALA A 33 2.03 -0.64 -20.80
CA ALA A 33 1.49 -1.97 -20.56
C ALA A 33 2.16 -2.66 -19.36
N TYR A 34 3.47 -2.49 -19.19
CA TYR A 34 4.23 -3.04 -18.07
C TYR A 34 3.85 -2.36 -16.74
N THR A 35 3.79 -1.03 -16.73
CA THR A 35 3.39 -0.25 -15.54
C THR A 35 1.90 -0.47 -15.20
N ALA A 36 1.02 -0.52 -16.20
CA ALA A 36 -0.38 -0.85 -15.99
C ALA A 36 -0.57 -2.29 -15.49
N ARG A 37 0.21 -3.26 -16.01
CA ARG A 37 0.14 -4.65 -15.56
C ARG A 37 0.67 -4.81 -14.12
N ALA A 38 1.74 -4.11 -13.75
CA ALA A 38 2.25 -4.08 -12.38
C ALA A 38 1.21 -3.50 -11.39
N ASN A 39 0.49 -2.46 -11.81
CA ASN A 39 -0.58 -1.88 -11.01
C ASN A 39 -1.81 -2.79 -10.95
N LEU A 40 -2.21 -3.44 -12.03
CA LEU A 40 -3.33 -4.40 -12.06
C LEU A 40 -3.05 -5.67 -11.26
N THR A 41 -1.79 -6.09 -11.13
CA THR A 41 -1.42 -7.19 -10.21
C THR A 41 -1.49 -6.77 -8.75
N ARG A 42 -1.36 -5.48 -8.46
CA ARG A 42 -1.51 -4.90 -7.11
C ARG A 42 -2.97 -4.73 -6.73
N GLU A 43 -3.84 -4.48 -7.70
CA GLU A 43 -5.30 -4.35 -7.54
C GLU A 43 -6.04 -5.69 -7.38
N ARG A 44 -5.36 -6.83 -7.54
CA ARG A 44 -6.02 -8.13 -7.54
C ARG A 44 -6.23 -8.67 -6.13
N ARG A 45 -7.47 -8.45 -5.69
CA ARG A 45 -8.24 -9.19 -4.66
C ARG A 45 -8.01 -8.71 -3.23
N HIS A 46 -8.50 -7.51 -2.92
CA HIS A 46 -9.06 -7.28 -1.59
C HIS A 46 -10.23 -8.24 -1.40
N LYS A 47 -9.94 -9.42 -0.81
CA LYS A 47 -10.99 -10.22 -0.18
C LYS A 47 -11.53 -9.38 0.97
N THR A 48 -12.85 -9.32 1.10
CA THR A 48 -13.51 -8.81 2.30
C THR A 48 -12.96 -9.60 3.49
N ALA A 49 -12.12 -8.94 4.30
CA ALA A 49 -11.58 -9.55 5.50
C ALA A 49 -12.72 -9.67 6.49
N ASN A 50 -13.08 -10.91 6.84
CA ASN A 50 -14.18 -11.17 7.77
C ASN A 50 -13.68 -11.49 9.17
N SER A 51 -12.42 -11.92 9.29
CA SER A 51 -11.76 -12.27 10.54
C SER A 51 -10.51 -11.40 10.76
N PHE A 52 -10.42 -10.81 11.95
CA PHE A 52 -9.33 -9.92 12.35
C PHE A 52 -8.68 -10.38 13.64
N LEU A 53 -7.35 -10.28 13.72
CA LEU A 53 -6.57 -10.49 14.93
C LEU A 53 -5.96 -9.15 15.36
N VAL A 54 -6.23 -8.73 16.59
CA VAL A 54 -5.80 -7.42 17.12
C VAL A 54 -4.93 -7.63 18.36
N THR A 55 -3.69 -7.11 18.34
CA THR A 55 -2.65 -7.41 19.34
C THR A 55 -2.72 -6.58 20.63
N ASN A 56 -3.31 -5.39 20.59
CA ASN A 56 -3.39 -4.52 21.77
C ASN A 56 -4.79 -3.88 21.85
N SER A 57 -5.76 -4.67 22.33
CA SER A 57 -7.17 -4.25 22.45
C SER A 57 -7.46 -3.41 23.71
N THR A 58 -6.48 -3.25 24.61
CA THR A 58 -6.65 -2.46 25.84
C THR A 58 -6.40 -0.98 25.62
N ASN A 59 -5.59 -0.63 24.62
CA ASN A 59 -5.35 0.75 24.20
C ASN A 59 -6.63 1.38 23.59
N ALA A 60 -6.75 2.71 23.67
CA ALA A 60 -7.90 3.46 23.14
C ALA A 60 -8.16 3.15 21.65
N LEU A 61 -7.10 3.06 20.86
CA LEU A 61 -7.17 2.67 19.45
C LEU A 61 -7.69 1.25 19.26
N GLY A 62 -7.26 0.30 20.09
CA GLY A 62 -7.71 -1.09 20.01
C GLY A 62 -9.17 -1.26 20.40
N LYS A 63 -9.62 -0.54 21.42
CA LYS A 63 -11.03 -0.55 21.84
C LYS A 63 -11.95 0.00 20.77
N GLU A 64 -11.60 1.16 20.20
CA GLU A 64 -12.40 1.78 19.15
C GLU A 64 -12.39 0.95 17.87
N LEU A 65 -11.23 0.41 17.48
CA LEU A 65 -11.14 -0.46 16.31
C LEU A 65 -11.99 -1.72 16.47
N LYS A 66 -11.90 -2.39 17.63
CA LYS A 66 -12.69 -3.59 17.93
C LYS A 66 -14.19 -3.28 17.81
N LYS A 67 -14.64 -2.19 18.44
CA LYS A 67 -16.04 -1.76 18.40
C LYS A 67 -16.53 -1.51 16.98
N ARG A 68 -15.75 -0.82 16.13
CA ARG A 68 -16.15 -0.55 14.74
C ARG A 68 -16.16 -1.82 13.89
N LEU A 69 -15.16 -2.69 14.02
CA LEU A 69 -15.13 -3.97 13.29
C LEU A 69 -16.31 -4.88 13.67
N GLU A 70 -16.67 -4.95 14.95
CA GLU A 70 -17.83 -5.71 15.41
C GLU A 70 -19.16 -5.10 14.89
N THR A 71 -19.24 -3.77 14.77
CA THR A 71 -20.41 -3.08 14.20
C THR A 71 -20.58 -3.39 12.71
N GLU A 72 -19.47 -3.55 11.98
CA GLU A 72 -19.45 -3.97 10.57
C GLU A 72 -19.66 -5.50 10.39
N GLY A 73 -19.90 -6.25 11.48
CA GLY A 73 -20.17 -7.69 11.44
C GLY A 73 -18.94 -8.57 11.27
N CYS A 74 -17.73 -8.04 11.52
CA CYS A 74 -16.48 -8.81 11.44
C CYS A 74 -16.18 -9.53 12.76
N THR A 75 -15.54 -10.70 12.69
CA THR A 75 -15.09 -11.43 13.89
C THR A 75 -13.72 -10.92 14.33
N VAL A 76 -13.64 -10.39 15.56
CA VAL A 76 -12.40 -9.84 16.12
C VAL A 76 -11.86 -10.76 17.21
N HIS A 77 -10.70 -11.33 16.97
CA HIS A 77 -9.90 -12.04 17.96
C HIS A 77 -8.91 -11.06 18.59
N THR A 78 -8.84 -11.05 19.92
CA THR A 78 -7.91 -10.20 20.66
C THR A 78 -6.87 -11.07 21.33
N ASP A 79 -5.60 -10.77 21.09
CA ASP A 79 -4.50 -11.41 21.81
C ASP A 79 -4.18 -10.57 23.05
N THR A 80 -4.76 -10.93 24.19
CA THR A 80 -4.38 -10.36 25.49
C THR A 80 -3.26 -11.21 26.07
N SER A 81 -2.03 -10.68 25.97
CA SER A 81 -0.80 -11.09 26.65
C SER A 81 -0.97 -12.24 27.67
N GLY A 82 -0.79 -13.48 27.23
CA GLY A 82 -0.70 -14.64 28.12
C GLY A 82 -1.59 -15.84 27.76
N ALA A 83 -2.55 -15.70 26.84
CA ALA A 83 -3.25 -16.85 26.29
C ALA A 83 -2.40 -17.43 25.14
N SER A 84 -1.97 -18.67 25.31
CA SER A 84 -1.20 -19.42 24.33
C SER A 84 -1.84 -19.33 22.94
N SER A 85 -0.97 -19.27 21.94
CA SER A 85 -1.16 -19.47 20.50
C SER A 85 -2.07 -20.64 20.08
N GLU A 86 -2.68 -21.36 21.02
CA GLU A 86 -3.54 -22.53 20.85
C GLU A 86 -5.03 -22.18 20.72
N ALA A 87 -5.46 -20.97 21.13
CA ALA A 87 -6.85 -20.53 20.98
C ALA A 87 -7.22 -20.07 19.55
N ILE A 88 -6.22 -19.79 18.71
CA ILE A 88 -6.40 -19.42 17.30
C ILE A 88 -6.12 -20.66 16.44
N ALA A 89 -6.99 -21.67 16.58
CA ALA A 89 -6.89 -22.89 15.77
C ALA A 89 -7.12 -22.62 14.28
N ASP A 90 -7.84 -21.53 13.96
CA ASP A 90 -8.17 -21.14 12.59
C ASP A 90 -7.36 -19.93 12.13
N LYS A 91 -6.85 -19.99 10.90
CA LYS A 91 -6.12 -18.87 10.30
C LYS A 91 -7.05 -17.68 10.10
N VAL A 92 -6.52 -16.48 10.34
CA VAL A 92 -7.24 -15.21 10.27
C VAL A 92 -6.97 -14.52 8.94
N ASP A 93 -7.91 -13.72 8.43
CA ASP A 93 -7.76 -13.01 7.15
C ASP A 93 -6.89 -11.75 7.29
N CYS A 94 -6.93 -11.08 8.45
CA CYS A 94 -6.17 -9.87 8.73
C CYS A 94 -5.55 -9.86 10.14
N LEU A 95 -4.29 -9.42 10.23
CA LEU A 95 -3.61 -9.10 11.49
C LEU A 95 -3.46 -7.58 11.59
N VAL A 96 -3.87 -6.99 12.71
CA VAL A 96 -3.68 -5.57 13.01
C VAL A 96 -2.82 -5.44 14.24
N VAL A 97 -1.61 -4.91 14.04
CA VAL A 97 -0.71 -4.54 15.13
C VAL A 97 -0.94 -3.09 15.50
N ILE A 98 -1.29 -2.88 16.76
CA ILE A 98 -1.54 -1.56 17.32
C ILE A 98 -0.30 -1.13 18.08
N GLY A 99 0.36 -0.10 17.55
CA GLY A 99 1.52 0.47 18.18
C GLY A 99 1.20 1.42 19.33
N ALA A 100 2.25 1.78 20.06
CA ALA A 100 2.25 2.72 21.16
C ALA A 100 1.75 4.09 20.72
N GLU A 101 1.06 4.76 21.64
CA GLU A 101 0.66 6.15 21.46
C GLU A 101 1.90 7.04 21.62
N SER A 102 2.12 7.93 20.66
CA SER A 102 3.29 8.81 20.69
C SER A 102 3.07 9.94 21.69
N GLU A 103 3.87 9.92 22.77
CA GLU A 103 4.01 11.04 23.71
C GLU A 103 5.20 11.93 23.34
N ALA A 104 5.19 13.19 23.76
CA ALA A 104 6.31 14.10 23.54
C ALA A 104 7.45 13.83 24.53
N GLY A 105 8.69 14.08 24.11
CA GLY A 105 9.88 13.97 24.98
C GLY A 105 10.57 12.60 24.92
N LEU A 106 11.57 12.42 25.79
CA LEU A 106 12.40 11.21 25.81
C LEU A 106 11.61 9.97 26.26
N ASP A 107 10.66 10.15 27.17
CA ASP A 107 9.82 9.05 27.68
C ASP A 107 8.95 8.46 26.56
N GLY A 108 8.40 9.31 25.68
CA GLY A 108 7.67 8.87 24.49
C GLY A 108 8.55 8.07 23.52
N VAL A 109 9.83 8.45 23.35
CA VAL A 109 10.78 7.69 22.53
C VAL A 109 11.13 6.36 23.19
N SER A 110 11.35 6.34 24.50
CA SER A 110 11.63 5.12 25.27
C SER A 110 10.48 4.11 25.16
N ARG A 111 9.25 4.61 25.29
CA ARG A 111 8.02 3.83 25.13
C ARG A 111 7.89 3.27 23.72
N LEU A 112 8.17 4.07 22.70
CA LEU A 112 8.19 3.62 21.31
C LEU A 112 9.22 2.52 21.06
N VAL A 113 10.43 2.62 21.63
CA VAL A 113 11.44 1.57 21.48
C VAL A 113 11.03 0.28 22.21
N SER A 114 10.51 0.41 23.43
CA SER A 114 10.14 -0.74 24.26
C SER A 114 8.89 -1.44 23.73
N GLU A 115 7.82 -0.70 23.50
CA GLU A 115 6.53 -1.26 23.05
C GLU A 115 6.54 -1.54 21.54
N ASP A 116 6.91 -0.58 20.68
CA ASP A 116 6.81 -0.78 19.23
C ASP A 116 7.95 -1.63 18.66
N VAL A 117 9.19 -1.30 19.00
CA VAL A 117 10.36 -1.96 18.38
C VAL A 117 10.67 -3.30 19.04
N TYR A 118 10.49 -3.44 20.35
CA TYR A 118 10.80 -4.69 21.04
C TYR A 118 9.58 -5.62 21.16
N GLU A 119 8.47 -5.17 21.73
CA GLU A 119 7.30 -6.04 21.96
C GLU A 119 6.49 -6.28 20.68
N ASN A 120 6.00 -5.22 20.03
CA ASN A 120 5.07 -5.34 18.90
C ASN A 120 5.72 -5.93 17.65
N LEU A 121 7.01 -5.70 17.39
CA LEU A 121 7.70 -6.39 16.28
C LEU A 121 7.89 -7.89 16.55
N ASN A 122 8.13 -8.29 17.80
CA ASN A 122 8.18 -9.71 18.14
C ASN A 122 6.79 -10.37 18.00
N LEU A 123 5.73 -9.68 18.43
CA LEU A 123 4.34 -10.11 18.23
C LEU A 123 3.98 -10.19 16.75
N LEU A 124 4.42 -9.23 15.94
CA LEU A 124 4.22 -9.24 14.49
C LEU A 124 4.82 -10.51 13.86
N GLN A 125 6.04 -10.89 14.28
CA GLN A 125 6.70 -12.08 13.74
C GLN A 125 6.03 -13.39 14.18
N SER A 126 5.57 -13.48 15.43
CA SER A 126 4.88 -14.68 15.93
C SER A 126 3.48 -14.82 15.34
N LEU A 127 2.73 -13.73 15.23
CA LEU A 127 1.34 -13.73 14.79
C LEU A 127 1.18 -13.75 13.27
N ALA A 128 2.18 -13.31 12.49
CA ALA A 128 2.14 -13.38 11.03
C ALA A 128 1.93 -14.80 10.48
N ALA A 129 2.31 -15.84 11.23
CA ALA A 129 2.06 -17.24 10.87
C ALA A 129 0.57 -17.63 10.90
N HIS A 130 -0.23 -16.92 11.67
CA HIS A 130 -1.67 -17.16 11.85
C HIS A 130 -2.52 -16.48 10.77
N VAL A 131 -1.90 -15.66 9.89
CA VAL A 131 -2.60 -15.00 8.79
C VAL A 131 -2.64 -15.93 7.57
N LYS A 132 -3.78 -15.98 6.88
CA LYS A 132 -3.92 -16.72 5.63
C LYS A 132 -3.03 -16.10 4.56
N ARG A 133 -2.48 -16.94 3.67
CA ARG A 133 -1.76 -16.45 2.47
C ARG A 133 -2.71 -15.59 1.63
N GLY A 134 -2.25 -14.41 1.24
CA GLY A 134 -3.05 -13.40 0.55
C GLY A 134 -3.98 -12.59 1.47
N GLY A 135 -3.89 -12.76 2.79
CA GLY A 135 -4.48 -11.86 3.77
C GLY A 135 -3.65 -10.59 3.97
N SER A 136 -4.05 -9.73 4.90
CA SER A 136 -3.40 -8.44 5.14
C SER A 136 -2.77 -8.36 6.53
N ILE A 137 -1.63 -7.69 6.62
CA ILE A 137 -0.98 -7.37 7.89
C ILE A 137 -0.86 -5.86 7.98
N ALA A 138 -1.60 -5.27 8.92
CA ALA A 138 -1.67 -3.84 9.12
C ALA A 138 -0.93 -3.39 10.38
N TRP A 139 -0.38 -2.20 10.31
CA TRP A 139 0.17 -1.50 11.47
C TRP A 139 -0.46 -0.11 11.59
N ALA A 140 -0.97 0.20 12.78
CA ALA A 140 -1.54 1.51 13.10
C ALA A 140 -1.05 2.02 14.45
N CYS A 141 -0.79 3.33 14.51
CA CYS A 141 -0.36 4.02 15.71
C CYS A 141 -1.16 5.32 15.88
N ALA A 142 -1.40 5.71 17.13
CA ALA A 142 -1.91 7.03 17.48
C ALA A 142 -0.78 7.93 17.99
N GLY A 143 -1.00 9.25 17.94
CA GLY A 143 -0.11 10.26 18.50
C GLY A 143 0.69 11.01 17.43
N ALA A 144 0.69 12.33 17.53
CA ALA A 144 1.38 13.21 16.58
C ALA A 144 2.90 13.17 16.76
N LYS A 145 3.63 13.32 15.64
CA LYS A 145 5.08 13.51 15.61
C LYS A 145 5.43 14.93 16.07
N SER A 146 5.29 15.22 17.36
CA SER A 146 5.54 16.56 17.90
C SER A 146 6.67 16.55 18.92
N GLY A 147 7.58 17.52 18.80
CA GLY A 147 8.67 17.75 19.74
C GLY A 147 10.09 17.55 19.17
N ALA A 148 11.09 17.81 20.01
CA ALA A 148 12.52 17.81 19.66
C ALA A 148 13.03 16.47 19.10
N TYR A 149 12.32 15.37 19.37
CA TYR A 149 12.70 14.01 18.96
C TYR A 149 11.91 13.49 17.75
N GLY A 150 11.17 14.34 17.03
CA GLY A 150 10.38 13.92 15.87
C GLY A 150 11.18 13.14 14.82
N ASN A 151 12.43 13.54 14.58
CA ASN A 151 13.33 12.84 13.65
C ASN A 151 13.65 11.40 14.09
N ALA A 152 13.83 11.18 15.40
CA ALA A 152 14.06 9.84 15.94
C ALA A 152 12.81 8.96 15.74
N VAL A 153 11.63 9.51 16.05
CA VAL A 153 10.34 8.83 15.81
C VAL A 153 10.18 8.46 14.33
N THR A 154 10.52 9.36 13.40
CA THR A 154 10.46 9.04 11.96
C THR A 154 11.42 7.95 11.54
N ALA A 155 12.62 7.88 12.14
CA ALA A 155 13.60 6.84 11.85
C ALA A 155 13.10 5.47 12.33
N PHE A 156 12.53 5.40 13.54
CA PHE A 156 11.94 4.17 14.03
C PHE A 156 10.71 3.74 13.23
N ASP A 157 9.83 4.66 12.85
CA ASP A 157 8.71 4.36 11.96
C ASP A 157 9.19 3.72 10.64
N ALA A 158 10.29 4.21 10.08
CA ALA A 158 10.87 3.63 8.85
C ALA A 158 11.36 2.19 9.07
N VAL A 159 11.96 1.90 10.24
CA VAL A 159 12.40 0.54 10.61
C VAL A 159 11.19 -0.38 10.79
N ILE A 160 10.14 0.09 11.47
CA ILE A 160 8.91 -0.68 11.67
C ILE A 160 8.23 -0.96 10.32
N GLN A 161 8.13 0.06 9.47
CA GLN A 161 7.57 -0.09 8.13
C GLN A 161 8.37 -1.09 7.28
N ALA A 162 9.69 -1.01 7.28
CA ALA A 162 10.54 -1.97 6.58
C ALA A 162 10.36 -3.40 7.13
N SER A 163 10.23 -3.54 8.44
CA SER A 163 9.99 -4.83 9.10
C SER A 163 8.62 -5.40 8.74
N LEU A 164 7.57 -4.57 8.72
CA LEU A 164 6.23 -4.95 8.27
C LEU A 164 6.25 -5.46 6.82
N LEU A 165 6.90 -4.73 5.92
CA LEU A 165 7.08 -5.15 4.52
C LEU A 165 7.80 -6.49 4.41
N HIS A 166 8.86 -6.68 5.21
CA HIS A 166 9.63 -7.92 5.22
C HIS A 166 8.80 -9.11 5.72
N VAL A 167 8.11 -8.96 6.86
CA VAL A 167 7.28 -10.02 7.45
C VAL A 167 6.11 -10.36 6.53
N ALA A 168 5.41 -9.36 5.99
CA ALA A 168 4.30 -9.59 5.05
C ALA A 168 4.77 -10.31 3.78
N LYS A 169 5.94 -9.94 3.23
CA LYS A 169 6.52 -10.65 2.09
C LYS A 169 6.84 -12.11 2.41
N LYS A 170 7.40 -12.38 3.60
CA LYS A 170 7.73 -13.73 4.07
C LYS A 170 6.48 -14.59 4.30
N SER A 171 5.37 -13.99 4.77
CA SER A 171 4.09 -14.67 4.99
C SER A 171 3.16 -14.69 3.76
N HIS A 172 3.59 -14.11 2.63
CA HIS A 172 2.77 -13.91 1.42
C HIS A 172 1.46 -13.14 1.71
N CYS A 173 1.55 -12.11 2.55
CA CYS A 173 0.45 -11.22 2.90
C CYS A 173 0.66 -9.81 2.33
N GLU A 174 -0.41 -9.03 2.27
CA GLU A 174 -0.36 -7.61 1.89
C GLU A 174 0.00 -6.74 3.10
N PRO A 175 1.08 -5.93 3.03
CA PRO A 175 1.44 -5.00 4.10
C PRO A 175 0.62 -3.71 4.01
N VAL A 176 0.00 -3.31 5.11
CA VAL A 176 -0.77 -2.06 5.23
C VAL A 176 -0.14 -1.17 6.31
N TRP A 177 0.44 -0.06 5.90
CA TRP A 177 0.98 0.94 6.81
C TRP A 177 0.05 2.15 6.89
N VAL A 178 -0.63 2.32 8.04
CA VAL A 178 -1.48 3.49 8.29
C VAL A 178 -0.67 4.65 8.88
N GLY A 179 0.44 4.33 9.53
CA GLY A 179 1.34 5.29 10.18
C GLY A 179 0.73 5.91 11.45
N ARG A 180 1.45 6.89 11.98
CA ARG A 180 1.03 7.66 13.16
C ARG A 180 0.01 8.71 12.77
N CYS A 181 -1.21 8.58 13.29
CA CYS A 181 -2.26 9.57 13.09
C CYS A 181 -2.38 10.48 14.31
N GLU A 182 -2.80 11.74 14.08
CA GLU A 182 -2.98 12.74 15.14
C GLU A 182 -3.97 12.27 16.21
N ASN A 183 -5.05 11.61 15.78
CA ASN A 183 -6.13 11.14 16.64
C ASN A 183 -6.46 9.67 16.37
N VAL A 184 -7.02 9.02 17.40
CA VAL A 184 -7.45 7.62 17.35
C VAL A 184 -8.50 7.40 16.26
N ASP A 185 -9.54 8.23 16.17
CA ASP A 185 -10.61 8.07 15.18
C ASP A 185 -10.08 8.07 13.74
N ARG A 186 -9.15 8.98 13.45
CA ARG A 186 -8.52 9.09 12.13
C ARG A 186 -7.64 7.90 11.79
N ALA A 187 -6.98 7.31 12.79
CA ALA A 187 -6.22 6.07 12.62
C ALA A 187 -7.15 4.91 12.28
N VAL A 188 -8.26 4.78 13.03
CA VAL A 188 -9.26 3.73 12.82
C VAL A 188 -9.93 3.88 11.45
N GLU A 189 -10.34 5.08 11.05
CA GLU A 189 -10.93 5.32 9.73
C GLU A 189 -10.00 4.95 8.58
N ARG A 190 -8.72 5.35 8.64
CA ARG A 190 -7.74 4.98 7.63
C ARG A 190 -7.49 3.48 7.58
N LEU A 191 -7.47 2.83 8.74
CA LEU A 191 -7.29 1.39 8.83
C LEU A 191 -8.49 0.63 8.27
N LEU A 192 -9.72 1.05 8.62
CA LEU A 192 -10.94 0.49 8.05
C LEU A 192 -11.02 0.72 6.55
N ALA A 193 -10.70 1.92 6.05
CA ALA A 193 -10.68 2.19 4.62
C ALA A 193 -9.66 1.31 3.86
N ALA A 194 -8.53 0.99 4.49
CA ALA A 194 -7.51 0.13 3.89
C ALA A 194 -7.83 -1.37 3.97
N LEU A 195 -8.53 -1.82 5.02
CA LEU A 195 -8.80 -3.25 5.27
C LEU A 195 -10.18 -3.71 4.78
N LEU A 196 -11.15 -2.81 4.81
CA LEU A 196 -12.51 -2.99 4.32
C LEU A 196 -12.75 -1.94 3.23
N PRO A 197 -12.11 -2.07 2.05
CA PRO A 197 -12.46 -1.20 0.95
C PRO A 197 -13.93 -1.42 0.64
N CYS A 198 -14.78 -0.47 1.05
CA CYS A 198 -16.19 -0.46 0.73
C CYS A 198 -16.30 -0.69 -0.78
N THR A 199 -17.19 -1.59 -1.19
CA THR A 199 -17.53 -1.86 -2.60
C THR A 199 -18.16 -0.65 -3.31
N THR A 200 -18.06 0.54 -2.72
CA THR A 200 -18.52 1.82 -3.25
C THR A 200 -17.33 2.63 -3.78
N HIS A 201 -16.65 2.10 -4.80
CA HIS A 201 -15.98 2.93 -5.80
C HIS A 201 -16.50 2.56 -7.19
N HIS A 202 -17.78 2.84 -7.42
CA HIS A 202 -18.13 3.55 -8.64
C HIS A 202 -17.56 4.95 -8.50
N GLU A 203 -16.33 5.18 -8.95
CA GLU A 203 -15.96 6.40 -9.66
C GLU A 203 -14.51 6.30 -10.13
N ASN A 204 -14.37 6.54 -11.43
CA ASN A 204 -13.13 6.62 -12.18
C ASN A 204 -12.36 5.30 -12.30
N GLY A 205 -13.08 4.29 -12.78
CA GLY A 205 -12.45 3.25 -13.58
C GLY A 205 -11.55 3.91 -14.61
N PHE A 206 -10.24 3.65 -14.52
CA PHE A 206 -9.31 3.80 -15.61
C PHE A 206 -9.77 2.87 -16.73
N SER A 207 -10.79 3.31 -17.45
CA SER A 207 -11.29 2.63 -18.62
C SER A 207 -10.22 2.79 -19.67
N PHE A 208 -9.55 1.69 -20.02
CA PHE A 208 -8.60 1.64 -21.13
C PHE A 208 -9.20 2.24 -22.41
N ARG A 209 -10.53 2.23 -22.57
CA ARG A 209 -11.24 2.94 -23.65
C ARG A 209 -11.06 4.46 -23.59
N ASN A 210 -11.06 5.07 -22.41
CA ASN A 210 -10.91 6.52 -22.25
C ASN A 210 -9.44 6.95 -22.43
N ALA A 211 -8.49 6.13 -21.96
CA ALA A 211 -7.07 6.33 -22.21
C ALA A 211 -6.72 6.13 -23.71
N ALA A 212 -7.23 5.07 -24.33
CA ALA A 212 -7.06 4.81 -25.76
C ALA A 212 -7.71 5.89 -26.63
N ASN A 213 -8.87 6.42 -26.24
CA ASN A 213 -9.50 7.56 -26.92
C ASN A 213 -8.68 8.85 -26.79
N LYS A 214 -8.11 9.14 -25.62
CA LYS A 214 -7.23 10.32 -25.49
C LYS A 214 -5.95 10.17 -26.31
N VAL A 215 -5.35 8.97 -26.32
CA VAL A 215 -4.15 8.70 -27.12
C VAL A 215 -4.45 8.75 -28.62
N SER A 216 -5.61 8.24 -29.06
CA SER A 216 -6.03 8.33 -30.47
C SER A 216 -6.35 9.77 -30.89
N GLU A 217 -6.91 10.59 -29.99
CA GLU A 217 -7.16 12.01 -30.23
C GLU A 217 -5.85 12.82 -30.33
N PHE A 218 -4.85 12.48 -29.51
CA PHE A 218 -3.51 13.06 -29.61
C PHE A 218 -2.79 12.63 -30.89
N LEU A 219 -2.84 11.34 -31.24
CA LEU A 219 -2.23 10.82 -32.47
C LEU A 219 -2.87 11.41 -33.73
N THR A 220 -4.20 11.57 -33.75
CA THR A 220 -4.91 12.18 -34.89
C THR A 220 -4.62 13.67 -35.01
N ARG A 221 -4.53 14.43 -33.91
CA ARG A 221 -4.07 15.83 -33.94
C ARG A 221 -2.63 15.96 -34.43
N TRP A 222 -1.75 15.05 -33.99
CA TRP A 222 -0.34 15.09 -34.36
C TRP A 222 -0.12 14.72 -35.84
N LEU A 223 -0.81 13.69 -36.34
CA LEU A 223 -0.84 13.34 -37.77
C LEU A 223 -1.34 14.49 -38.63
N LYS A 224 -2.35 15.24 -38.16
CA LYS A 224 -2.91 16.39 -38.87
C LYS A 224 -1.98 17.61 -38.90
N MET A 225 -0.98 17.68 -38.02
CA MET A 225 0.07 18.72 -38.04
C MET A 225 1.28 18.30 -38.89
N ALA A 226 1.47 16.98 -39.11
CA ALA A 226 2.62 16.43 -39.83
C ALA A 226 2.35 16.18 -41.33
N THR A 227 1.08 16.16 -41.76
CA THR A 227 0.64 16.18 -43.17
C THR A 227 0.31 17.58 -43.63
#